data_AF-A0A838J2P2-F1
#
_entry.id   AF-A0A838J2P2-F1
#
_cell.length_a   1.000
_cell.length_b   1.000
_cell.length_c   1.000
_cell.angle_alpha   90.00
_cell.angle_beta   90.00
_cell.angle_gamma   90.00
#
_symmetry.space_group_name_H-M   'P 1'
#
loop_
_entity.id
_entity.type
_entity.pdbx_description
1 polymer ?
#
loop_
_entity_poly.entity_id
_entity_poly.type
_entity_poly.pdbx_seq_one_letter_code
_entity_poly.pdbx_strand_id
1 'polypeptide(L)' 'MSSFENLAQEIFQQKQRMDALLAENDELRRRIAELRDGRGLFIIIEGQRYSMLSSREQRENNRSMR' A
#
# COMPACT_ATOMS: atom_id res chain seq x y z
N MET A 1 -5.50 -11.20 -42.81
CA MET A 1 -5.84 -11.23 -41.37
C MET A 1 -6.39 -9.87 -41.01
N SER A 2 -7.59 -9.84 -40.43
CA SER A 2 -8.45 -8.66 -40.42
C SER A 2 -7.97 -7.61 -39.40
N SER A 3 -8.03 -6.32 -39.76
CA SER A 3 -7.72 -5.20 -38.83
C SER A 3 -8.49 -5.31 -37.51
N PHE A 4 -9.72 -5.85 -37.56
CA PHE A 4 -10.55 -6.09 -36.39
C PHE A 4 -10.01 -7.18 -35.46
N GLU A 5 -9.45 -8.27 -36.01
CA GLU A 5 -8.86 -9.35 -35.21
C GLU A 5 -7.62 -8.86 -34.46
N ASN A 6 -6.80 -8.02 -35.12
CA ASN A 6 -5.63 -7.40 -34.48
C ASN A 6 -6.06 -6.47 -33.34
N LEU A 7 -7.09 -5.65 -33.54
CA LEU A 7 -7.61 -4.77 -32.51
C LEU A 7 -8.18 -5.57 -31.32
N ALA A 8 -8.92 -6.65 -31.58
CA ALA A 8 -9.46 -7.53 -30.54
C ALA A 8 -8.33 -8.20 -29.74
N GLN A 9 -7.28 -8.67 -30.41
CA GLN A 9 -6.10 -9.24 -29.78
C GLN A 9 -5.40 -8.22 -28.88
N GLU A 10 -5.27 -6.98 -29.33
CA GLU A 10 -4.57 -5.92 -28.61
C GLU A 10 -5.36 -5.45 -27.37
N ILE A 11 -6.69 -5.32 -27.49
CA ILE A 11 -7.58 -5.05 -26.35
C ILE A 11 -7.48 -6.18 -25.31
N PHE A 12 -7.44 -7.44 -25.75
CA PHE A 12 -7.29 -8.57 -24.85
C PHE A 12 -5.96 -8.54 -24.09
N GLN A 13 -4.86 -8.25 -24.78
CA GLN A 13 -3.55 -8.09 -24.15
C GLN A 13 -3.53 -6.91 -23.17
N GLN A 14 -4.15 -5.78 -23.51
CA GLN A 14 -4.26 -4.63 -22.62
C GLN A 14 -5.04 -4.98 -21.36
N LYS A 15 -6.14 -5.73 -21.47
CA LYS A 15 -6.90 -6.21 -20.31
C LYS A 15 -6.05 -7.09 -19.40
N GLN A 16 -5.31 -8.05 -19.95
CA GLN A 16 -4.43 -8.91 -19.14
C GLN A 16 -3.36 -8.11 -18.37
N ARG A 17 -2.76 -7.09 -19.00
CA ARG A 17 -1.81 -6.20 -18.31
C ARG A 17 -2.50 -5.39 -17.23
N MET A 18 -3.70 -4.88 -17.49
CA MET A 18 -4.47 -4.14 -16.51
C MET A 18 -4.80 -4.98 -15.29
N ASP A 19 -5.25 -6.22 -15.49
CA ASP A 19 -5.56 -7.16 -14.39
C ASP A 19 -4.31 -7.47 -13.55
N ALA A 20 -3.15 -7.66 -14.19
CA ALA A 20 -1.88 -7.86 -13.49
C ALA A 20 -1.46 -6.62 -12.66
N LEU A 21 -1.60 -5.42 -13.24
CA LEU A 21 -1.29 -4.16 -12.55
C LEU A 21 -2.22 -3.91 -11.36
N LEU A 22 -3.50 -4.27 -11.46
CA LEU A 22 -4.44 -4.17 -10.36
C LEU A 22 -4.07 -5.10 -9.22
N ALA A 23 -3.72 -6.36 -9.53
CA ALA A 23 -3.27 -7.33 -8.53
C ALA A 23 -1.99 -6.85 -7.81
N GLU A 24 -1.02 -6.32 -8.56
CA GLU A 24 0.20 -5.73 -7.98
C GLU A 24 -0.12 -4.50 -7.12
N ASN A 25 -1.05 -3.64 -7.55
CA ASN A 25 -1.44 -2.46 -6.78
C ASN A 25 -2.06 -2.85 -5.43
N ASP A 26 -2.91 -3.87 -5.42
CA ASP A 26 -3.52 -4.37 -4.19
C ASP A 26 -2.48 -4.99 -3.26
N GLU A 27 -1.51 -5.74 -3.80
CA GLU A 27 -0.40 -6.27 -3.02
C GLU A 27 0.47 -5.16 -2.42
N LEU A 28 0.82 -4.13 -3.20
CA LEU A 28 1.60 -2.99 -2.73
C LEU A 28 0.86 -2.23 -1.64
N ARG A 29 -0.45 -2.01 -1.79
CA ARG A 29 -1.28 -1.39 -0.76
C ARG A 29 -1.31 -2.20 0.52
N ARG A 30 -1.37 -3.54 0.41
CA ARG A 30 -1.30 -4.43 1.55
C ARG A 30 0.06 -4.33 2.25
N ARG A 31 1.17 -4.39 1.50
CA ARG A 31 2.52 -4.22 2.06
C ARG A 31 2.71 -2.86 2.72
N ILE A 32 2.22 -1.79 2.10
CA ILE A 32 2.24 -0.43 2.68
C ILE A 32 1.38 -0.38 3.94
N ALA A 33 0.22 -1.02 3.96
CA ALA A 33 -0.63 -1.11 5.15
C ALA A 33 0.10 -1.86 6.27
N GLU A 34 0.75 -2.98 5.98
CA GLU A 34 1.56 -3.74 6.94
C GLU A 34 2.75 -2.92 7.48
N LEU A 35 3.43 -2.14 6.62
CA LEU A 35 4.53 -1.24 7.02
C LEU A 35 4.03 -0.03 7.82
N ARG A 36 2.87 0.53 7.43
CA ARG A 36 2.23 1.67 8.10
C ARG A 36 1.59 1.27 9.43
N ASP A 37 1.14 0.02 9.53
CA ASP A 37 0.80 -0.65 10.77
C ASP A 37 2.04 -0.93 11.63
N GLY A 38 3.22 -0.43 11.22
CA GLY A 38 4.50 -0.33 11.91
C GLY A 38 4.45 0.36 13.28
N ARG A 39 3.65 -0.20 14.19
CA ARG A 39 4.16 -0.79 15.42
C ARG A 39 5.51 -1.45 15.13
N GLY A 40 6.60 -0.71 15.27
CA GLY A 40 7.93 -1.25 14.93
C GLY A 40 8.97 -0.25 14.45
N LEU A 41 8.58 0.97 14.07
CA LEU A 41 9.55 2.02 13.78
C LEU A 41 9.98 2.67 15.09
N PHE A 42 11.24 2.47 15.44
CA PHE A 42 11.83 3.06 16.64
C PHE A 42 12.94 4.02 16.27
N ILE A 43 12.93 5.19 16.91
CA ILE A 43 14.07 6.09 16.88
C ILE A 43 14.78 6.01 18.23
N ILE A 44 16.11 6.05 18.19
CA ILE A 44 16.93 6.10 19.40
C ILE A 44 17.41 7.54 19.56
N ILE A 45 17.03 8.20 20.65
CA ILE A 45 17.49 9.53 21.03
C ILE A 45 18.21 9.38 22.37
N GLU A 46 19.47 9.81 22.46
CA GLU A 46 20.29 9.72 23.68
C GLU A 46 20.32 8.32 24.33
N GLY A 47 20.24 7.26 23.51
CA GLY A 47 20.21 5.87 23.98
C GLY A 47 18.84 5.38 24.43
N GLN A 48 17.80 6.22 24.39
CA GLN A 48 16.42 5.83 24.68
C GLN A 48 15.65 5.52 23.40
N ARG A 49 14.90 4.41 23.41
CA ARG A 49 14.14 3.90 22.26
C ARG A 49 12.70 4.43 22.31
N TYR A 50 12.29 5.19 21.30
CA TYR A 50 10.94 5.75 21.17
C TYR A 50 10.20 5.03 20.05
N SER A 51 9.00 4.51 20.33
CA SER A 51 8.11 3.98 19.30
C SER A 51 7.45 5.13 18.57
N MET A 52 7.56 5.13 17.24
CA MET A 52 6.78 6.02 16.39
C MET A 52 5.35 5.46 16.38
N LEU A 53 4.45 6.08 17.14
CA LEU A 53 3.02 5.76 17.07
C LEU A 53 2.52 6.07 15.66
N SER A 54 1.69 5.19 15.12
CA SER A 54 0.98 5.51 13.89
C SER A 54 0.15 6.78 14.11
N SER A 55 -0.03 7.59 13.06
CA SER A 55 -0.84 8.82 13.14
C SER A 55 -2.30 8.55 13.56
N ARG A 56 -2.75 7.29 13.49
CA ARG A 56 -4.03 6.81 14.00
C ARG A 56 -4.01 6.59 15.52
N GLU A 57 -2.98 5.95 16.06
CA GLU A 57 -2.78 5.79 17.51
C GLU A 57 -2.54 7.12 18.23
N GLN A 58 -1.81 8.07 17.61
CA GLN A 58 -1.66 9.44 18.14
C GLN A 58 -3.02 10.15 18.29
N ARG A 59 -3.93 9.96 17.33
CA ARG A 59 -5.28 10.56 17.37
C ARG A 59 -6.17 9.92 18.43
N GLU A 60 -5.99 8.63 18.71
CA GLU A 60 -6.73 7.92 19.76
C GLU A 60 -6.20 8.25 21.15
N ASN A 61 -4.87 8.31 21.32
CA ASN A 61 -4.24 8.69 22.59
C ASN A 61 -4.61 10.13 23.00
N ASN A 62 -4.64 11.06 22.04
CA ASN A 62 -5.05 12.44 22.30
C ASN A 62 -6.54 12.60 22.64
N ARG A 63 -7.39 11.61 22.34
CA ARG A 63 -8.79 11.59 22.79
C ARG A 63 -8.95 10.98 24.18
N SER A 64 -8.09 10.04 24.57
CA SER A 64 -8.12 9.40 25.90
C SER A 64 -7.53 10.28 27.01
N MET A 65 -6.76 11.32 26.66
CA MET A 65 -6.19 12.30 27.61
C MET A 65 -7.04 13.57 27.79
N ARG A 66 -8.25 13.61 27.21
CA ARG A 66 -9.22 14.70 27.39
C ARG A 66 -10.37 14.27 28.28
#